data_AF-A0A136NCC0-F1
#
_entry.id   AF-A0A136NCC0-F1
#
_cell.length_a   1.000
_cell.length_b   1.000
_cell.length_c   1.000
_cell.angle_alpha   90.00
_cell.angle_beta   90.00
_cell.angle_gamma   90.00
#
_symmetry.space_group_name_H-M   'P 1'
#
loop_
_entity.id
_entity.type
_entity.pdbx_description
1 polymer ?
#
loop_
_entity_poly.entity_id
_entity_poly.type
_entity_poly.pdbx_seq_one_letter_code
_entity_poly.pdbx_strand_id
1 'polypeptide(L)'
;MILKKIKYIAVLTLIATSALAGNRDRSGQSGAGELLFNPWTRSSGMFGLNGSYVSGIEAMKLNVAGLAKTERTDVGIAHTRYLSGTGMSISNVGLAQNLGDVGVLGVNIMSFGFGEIPITTETSPEGGIGNYKPSFLNFSVGLGHSFSKNMSAGVSATFVSEAISNITASAIAFDAGVQYTNGKRDNLHIGIALRNIGSNLRFSGDGFSFNGTSPDFAKQLTVQSRSEKASLPSQLNIAASYDFYLDENKAGESEKPQHRLSAMASFVSNAFNNDWLGAGLEYAFKEKFMLRAAYRYENGIMEKQKSTTLYTGISAGVSFQTKLSNAEKAHAIAFEYAFKPTNIAGGVHVLGIKMSLAKQSN
;
A
#
# COMPACT_ATOMS: atom_id res chain seq x y z
N MET A 1 17.33 -6.61 -40.50
CA MET A 1 16.30 -6.34 -39.47
C MET A 1 16.85 -6.39 -38.03
N ILE A 2 17.82 -7.26 -37.73
CA ILE A 2 18.46 -7.40 -36.41
C ILE A 2 19.27 -6.14 -36.00
N LEU A 3 20.00 -5.52 -36.92
CA LEU A 3 20.79 -4.30 -36.61
C LEU A 3 19.94 -3.07 -36.19
N LYS A 4 18.68 -2.96 -36.66
CA LYS A 4 17.79 -1.88 -36.21
C LYS A 4 17.35 -2.10 -34.75
N LYS A 5 17.09 -3.35 -34.33
CA LYS A 5 16.72 -3.69 -32.95
C LYS A 5 17.87 -3.45 -31.96
N ILE A 6 19.11 -3.72 -32.38
CA ILE A 6 20.31 -3.46 -31.56
C ILE A 6 20.52 -1.95 -31.34
N LYS A 7 20.24 -1.09 -32.33
CA LYS A 7 20.31 0.37 -32.16
C LYS A 7 19.31 0.90 -31.12
N TYR A 8 18.06 0.40 -31.09
CA TYR A 8 17.09 0.84 -30.09
C TYR A 8 17.44 0.37 -28.68
N ILE A 9 17.99 -0.85 -28.53
CA ILE A 9 18.49 -1.35 -27.24
C ILE A 9 19.69 -0.52 -26.79
N ALA A 10 20.65 -0.23 -27.69
CA ALA A 10 21.82 0.60 -27.39
C ALA A 10 21.45 2.02 -26.96
N VAL A 11 20.44 2.63 -27.60
CA VAL A 11 19.92 3.97 -27.24
C VAL A 11 19.17 3.94 -25.90
N LEU A 12 18.43 2.86 -25.58
CA LEU A 12 17.81 2.70 -24.26
C LEU A 12 18.84 2.52 -23.14
N THR A 13 19.93 1.78 -23.38
CA THR A 13 21.05 1.67 -22.41
C THR A 13 21.85 2.96 -22.27
N LEU A 14 21.89 3.83 -23.27
CA LEU A 14 22.60 5.12 -23.19
C LEU A 14 21.85 6.18 -22.37
N ILE A 15 20.55 6.00 -22.14
CA ILE A 15 19.73 6.90 -21.27
C ILE A 15 19.80 6.46 -19.79
N ALA A 16 20.47 5.36 -19.47
CA ALA A 16 20.81 5.00 -18.09
C ALA A 16 21.97 5.87 -17.57
N THR A 17 21.81 7.20 -17.59
CA THR A 17 22.62 8.06 -16.74
C THR A 17 22.27 7.76 -15.28
N SER A 18 23.29 7.77 -14.43
CA SER A 18 23.17 7.57 -12.99
C SER A 18 22.27 8.64 -12.38
N ALA A 19 20.98 8.36 -12.30
CA ALA A 19 20.06 9.09 -11.46
C ALA A 19 20.45 8.81 -10.00
N LEU A 20 21.15 9.75 -9.38
CA LEU A 20 21.25 9.85 -7.92
C LEU A 20 19.85 10.23 -7.42
N ALA A 21 19.02 9.21 -7.23
CA ALA A 21 17.67 9.32 -6.71
C ALA A 21 17.70 8.96 -5.22
N GLY A 22 17.23 9.88 -4.38
CA GLY A 22 17.12 9.72 -2.93
C GLY A 22 17.42 11.01 -2.19
N ASN A 23 16.52 11.41 -1.28
CA ASN A 23 16.70 12.58 -0.43
C ASN A 23 17.07 12.14 1.00
N ARG A 24 18.32 11.71 1.19
CA ARG A 24 18.78 11.12 2.46
C ARG A 24 18.71 12.10 3.64
N ASP A 25 18.79 13.39 3.37
CA ASP A 25 18.87 14.47 4.37
C ASP A 25 17.60 14.64 5.21
N ARG A 26 16.47 14.09 4.74
CA ARG A 26 15.18 14.16 5.45
C ARG A 26 14.77 12.83 6.08
N SER A 27 15.62 11.81 6.03
CA SER A 27 15.26 10.50 6.55
C SER A 27 15.06 10.51 8.06
N GLY A 28 13.96 9.92 8.52
CA GLY A 28 13.58 9.89 9.94
C GLY A 28 12.82 11.13 10.45
N GLN A 29 12.47 12.08 9.59
CA GLN A 29 11.72 13.30 9.98
C GLN A 29 10.21 13.25 9.69
N SER A 30 9.71 12.14 9.13
CA SER A 30 8.29 11.95 8.85
C SER A 30 7.57 11.26 10.00
N GLY A 31 6.33 11.68 10.28
CA GLY A 31 5.39 10.94 11.13
C GLY A 31 4.54 9.96 10.31
N ALA A 32 3.63 9.23 10.96
CA ALA A 32 2.63 8.38 10.28
C ALA A 32 3.23 7.34 9.31
N GLY A 33 4.29 6.64 9.75
CA GLY A 33 4.98 5.63 8.93
C GLY A 33 4.06 4.49 8.46
N GLU A 34 2.98 4.22 9.19
CA GLU A 34 1.96 3.24 8.85
C GLU A 34 1.20 3.55 7.57
N LEU A 35 1.17 4.81 7.10
CA LEU A 35 0.64 5.16 5.77
C LEU A 35 1.36 4.48 4.61
N LEU A 36 2.62 4.07 4.82
CA LEU A 36 3.44 3.38 3.84
C LEU A 36 3.12 1.89 3.73
N PHE A 37 2.40 1.33 4.70
CA PHE A 37 2.02 -0.07 4.64
C PHE A 37 0.93 -0.30 3.61
N ASN A 38 1.10 -1.37 2.84
CA ASN A 38 0.04 -1.93 2.03
C ASN A 38 -0.69 -2.99 2.88
N PRO A 39 -1.93 -2.75 3.33
CA PRO A 39 -2.66 -3.70 4.14
C PRO A 39 -3.32 -4.81 3.31
N TRP A 40 -3.35 -4.69 1.98
CA TRP A 40 -4.04 -5.61 1.09
C TRP A 40 -3.15 -6.75 0.62
N THR A 41 -3.72 -7.95 0.50
CA THR A 41 -2.94 -9.19 0.40
C THR A 41 -2.35 -9.41 -0.98
N ARG A 42 -3.17 -9.39 -2.04
CA ARG A 42 -2.71 -9.55 -3.43
C ARG A 42 -1.61 -8.56 -3.80
N SER A 43 -1.85 -7.27 -3.59
CA SER A 43 -0.85 -6.25 -3.88
C SER A 43 0.37 -6.31 -2.93
N SER A 44 0.20 -6.75 -1.67
CA SER A 44 1.35 -7.00 -0.78
C SER A 44 2.28 -8.09 -1.27
N GLY A 45 1.75 -9.12 -1.96
CA GLY A 45 2.54 -10.19 -2.56
C GLY A 45 3.46 -9.74 -3.70
N MET A 46 3.37 -8.46 -4.09
CA MET A 46 4.19 -7.83 -5.13
C MET A 46 4.75 -6.47 -4.67
N PHE A 47 4.85 -6.19 -3.36
CA PHE A 47 5.24 -4.87 -2.83
C PHE A 47 4.44 -3.66 -3.36
N GLY A 48 3.26 -3.89 -3.93
CA GLY A 48 2.47 -2.86 -4.58
C GLY A 48 3.00 -2.35 -5.92
N LEU A 49 3.87 -3.12 -6.58
CA LEU A 49 4.37 -2.80 -7.93
C LEU A 49 3.26 -2.82 -9.00
N ASN A 50 2.10 -3.40 -8.69
CA ASN A 50 0.94 -3.44 -9.57
C ASN A 50 0.16 -2.11 -9.64
N GLY A 51 0.71 -0.99 -9.19
CA GLY A 51 0.04 0.32 -9.18
C GLY A 51 -0.50 0.80 -10.54
N SER A 52 0.00 0.25 -11.66
CA SER A 52 -0.49 0.54 -13.01
C SER A 52 -1.83 -0.12 -13.35
N TYR A 53 -2.12 -1.27 -12.73
CA TYR A 53 -3.31 -2.08 -13.04
C TYR A 53 -4.11 -2.53 -11.81
N VAL A 54 -3.72 -2.08 -10.61
CA VAL A 54 -4.44 -2.34 -9.35
C VAL A 54 -5.91 -1.92 -9.51
N SER A 55 -6.82 -2.70 -8.94
CA SER A 55 -8.26 -2.49 -9.04
C SER A 55 -9.00 -2.87 -7.75
N GLY A 56 -10.25 -2.43 -7.64
CA GLY A 56 -11.08 -2.72 -6.47
C GLY A 56 -10.67 -1.90 -5.24
N ILE A 57 -11.07 -2.40 -4.06
CA ILE A 57 -10.74 -1.82 -2.75
C ILE A 57 -9.23 -1.63 -2.51
N GLU A 58 -8.37 -2.48 -3.12
CA GLU A 58 -6.92 -2.39 -2.93
C GLU A 58 -6.33 -1.11 -3.50
N ALA A 59 -6.96 -0.56 -4.54
CA ALA A 59 -6.54 0.66 -5.21
C ALA A 59 -6.43 1.85 -4.23
N MET A 60 -7.24 1.87 -3.17
CA MET A 60 -7.26 2.94 -2.16
C MET A 60 -5.91 3.12 -1.42
N LYS A 61 -5.05 2.10 -1.39
CA LYS A 61 -3.73 2.16 -0.72
C LYS A 61 -2.55 2.08 -1.69
N LEU A 62 -2.79 2.23 -2.99
CA LEU A 62 -1.74 2.16 -4.01
C LEU A 62 -1.90 3.23 -5.10
N ASN A 63 -2.99 3.13 -5.87
CA ASN A 63 -3.34 4.08 -6.92
C ASN A 63 -4.86 4.13 -7.01
N VAL A 64 -5.45 5.16 -6.41
CA VAL A 64 -6.90 5.31 -6.25
C VAL A 64 -7.66 5.32 -7.59
N ALA A 65 -7.01 5.62 -8.71
CA ALA A 65 -7.62 5.48 -10.04
C ALA A 65 -8.13 4.07 -10.33
N GLY A 66 -7.47 3.05 -9.78
CA GLY A 66 -7.89 1.65 -9.89
C GLY A 66 -9.27 1.37 -9.32
N LEU A 67 -9.77 2.22 -8.42
CA LEU A 67 -11.09 2.10 -7.83
C LEU A 67 -12.19 2.17 -8.92
N ALA A 68 -11.97 2.97 -9.98
CA ALA A 68 -12.88 3.11 -11.11
C ALA A 68 -13.14 1.78 -11.86
N LYS A 69 -12.22 0.81 -11.75
CA LYS A 69 -12.33 -0.52 -12.38
C LYS A 69 -13.20 -1.50 -11.57
N THR A 70 -13.79 -1.06 -10.46
CA THR A 70 -14.70 -1.89 -9.65
C THR A 70 -16.05 -1.96 -10.36
N GLU A 71 -16.45 -3.15 -10.81
CA GLU A 71 -17.70 -3.31 -11.56
C GLU A 71 -18.97 -3.14 -10.69
N ARG A 72 -18.90 -3.54 -9.42
CA ARG A 72 -20.07 -3.63 -8.52
C ARG A 72 -19.69 -3.23 -7.10
N THR A 73 -19.93 -4.11 -6.13
CA THR A 73 -19.50 -3.94 -4.74
C THR A 73 -18.38 -4.91 -4.45
N ASP A 74 -17.23 -4.40 -4.04
CA ASP A 74 -16.15 -5.20 -3.47
C ASP A 74 -16.11 -4.97 -1.97
N VAL A 75 -16.06 -6.05 -1.19
CA VAL A 75 -15.81 -6.02 0.25
C VAL A 75 -14.59 -6.86 0.51
N GLY A 76 -13.71 -6.41 1.39
CA GLY A 76 -12.56 -7.22 1.77
C GLY A 76 -12.07 -6.95 3.17
N ILE A 77 -11.47 -7.98 3.71
CA ILE A 77 -10.77 -7.95 4.99
C ILE A 77 -9.37 -8.53 4.79
N ALA A 78 -8.42 -7.98 5.52
CA ALA A 78 -7.07 -8.50 5.54
C ALA A 78 -6.49 -8.37 6.94
N HIS A 79 -5.69 -9.37 7.32
CA HIS A 79 -4.93 -9.35 8.55
C HIS A 79 -3.46 -9.63 8.24
N THR A 80 -2.60 -8.76 8.76
CA THR A 80 -1.15 -8.84 8.62
C THR A 80 -0.54 -9.14 9.96
N ARG A 81 0.28 -10.19 10.05
CA ARG A 81 1.25 -10.34 11.14
C ARG A 81 2.50 -9.60 10.73
N TYR A 82 2.71 -8.43 11.31
CA TYR A 82 3.80 -7.53 10.97
C TYR A 82 4.99 -7.89 11.86
N LEU A 83 6.08 -8.41 11.28
CA LEU A 83 7.22 -8.95 12.04
C LEU A 83 6.82 -10.13 12.94
N SER A 84 6.48 -11.26 12.31
CA SER A 84 6.03 -12.46 13.01
C SER A 84 6.94 -12.81 14.20
N GLY A 85 6.34 -12.93 15.39
CA GLY A 85 7.01 -13.14 16.66
C GLY A 85 6.96 -11.95 17.63
N THR A 86 6.71 -10.73 17.15
CA THR A 86 6.68 -9.52 18.02
C THR A 86 5.30 -9.18 18.59
N GLY A 87 4.23 -9.77 18.06
CA GLY A 87 2.85 -9.42 18.40
C GLY A 87 2.28 -8.22 17.64
N MET A 88 3.10 -7.54 16.81
CA MET A 88 2.62 -6.43 15.99
C MET A 88 1.75 -6.94 14.83
N SER A 89 0.65 -6.24 14.56
CA SER A 89 -0.29 -6.66 13.53
C SER A 89 -1.04 -5.50 12.88
N ILE A 90 -1.55 -5.75 11.67
CA ILE A 90 -2.39 -4.80 10.92
C ILE A 90 -3.71 -5.50 10.63
N SER A 91 -4.81 -4.87 11.00
CA SER A 91 -6.15 -5.32 10.61
C SER A 91 -6.76 -4.29 9.67
N ASN A 92 -7.33 -4.77 8.57
CA ASN A 92 -7.86 -3.91 7.53
C ASN A 92 -9.21 -4.40 7.03
N VAL A 93 -10.11 -3.47 6.79
CA VAL A 93 -11.42 -3.71 6.17
C VAL A 93 -11.69 -2.62 5.16
N GLY A 94 -12.32 -2.96 4.05
CA GLY A 94 -12.68 -1.99 3.02
C GLY A 94 -13.89 -2.41 2.22
N LEU A 95 -14.53 -1.40 1.64
CA LEU A 95 -15.69 -1.51 0.77
C LEU A 95 -15.50 -0.56 -0.41
N ALA A 96 -15.75 -1.04 -1.62
CA ALA A 96 -15.85 -0.24 -2.82
C ALA A 96 -17.23 -0.48 -3.44
N GLN A 97 -17.93 0.59 -3.78
CA GLN A 97 -19.27 0.55 -4.33
C GLN A 97 -19.29 1.36 -5.62
N ASN A 98 -19.61 0.70 -6.73
CA ASN A 98 -19.90 1.37 -7.99
C ASN A 98 -21.26 2.07 -7.91
N LEU A 99 -21.26 3.38 -8.16
CA LEU A 99 -22.42 4.29 -8.12
C LEU A 99 -22.87 4.72 -9.52
N GLY A 100 -22.48 3.97 -10.56
CA GLY A 100 -22.79 4.27 -11.96
C GLY A 100 -21.99 5.46 -12.45
N ASP A 101 -22.67 6.47 -13.00
CA ASP A 101 -22.06 7.62 -13.68
C ASP A 101 -21.23 8.51 -12.76
N VAL A 102 -21.48 8.48 -11.44
CA VAL A 102 -20.66 9.20 -10.46
C VAL A 102 -19.26 8.59 -10.35
N GLY A 103 -19.12 7.30 -10.63
CA GLY A 103 -17.90 6.52 -10.42
C GLY A 103 -18.03 5.54 -9.26
N VAL A 104 -16.91 5.21 -8.63
CA VAL A 104 -16.81 4.21 -7.56
C VAL A 104 -16.36 4.87 -6.27
N LEU A 105 -17.20 4.79 -5.24
CA LEU A 105 -16.88 5.23 -3.88
C LEU A 105 -16.16 4.10 -3.14
N GLY A 106 -15.11 4.43 -2.40
CA GLY A 106 -14.34 3.50 -1.59
C GLY A 106 -14.20 3.99 -0.16
N VAL A 107 -14.28 3.06 0.79
CA VAL A 107 -13.96 3.28 2.21
C VAL A 107 -12.97 2.21 2.64
N ASN A 108 -11.91 2.59 3.36
CA ASN A 108 -10.92 1.67 3.91
C ASN A 108 -10.55 2.07 5.34
N ILE A 109 -10.61 1.12 6.27
CA ILE A 109 -10.18 1.28 7.64
C ILE A 109 -9.00 0.34 7.89
N MET A 110 -7.87 0.91 8.28
CA MET A 110 -6.67 0.16 8.64
C MET A 110 -6.29 0.50 10.08
N SER A 111 -6.13 -0.51 10.92
CA SER A 111 -5.62 -0.36 12.28
C SER A 111 -4.29 -1.09 12.40
N PHE A 112 -3.30 -0.42 12.98
CA PHE A 112 -1.99 -0.96 13.30
C PHE A 112 -1.86 -1.07 14.82
N GLY A 113 -1.62 -2.30 15.30
CA GLY A 113 -1.43 -2.60 16.71
C GLY A 113 -0.01 -3.06 16.99
N PHE A 114 0.52 -2.63 18.13
CA PHE A 114 1.89 -2.94 18.56
C PHE A 114 1.98 -4.12 19.54
N GLY A 115 0.84 -4.74 19.87
CA GLY A 115 0.76 -5.71 20.97
C GLY A 115 0.71 -5.03 22.34
N GLU A 116 1.01 -5.80 23.39
CA GLU A 116 1.14 -5.26 24.73
C GLU A 116 2.62 -5.00 25.03
N ILE A 117 2.94 -3.76 25.40
CA ILE A 117 4.31 -3.38 25.75
C ILE A 117 4.39 -3.19 27.27
N PRO A 118 5.26 -3.93 27.98
CA PRO A 118 5.42 -3.76 29.41
C PRO A 118 6.00 -2.37 29.73
N ILE A 119 5.45 -1.73 30.75
CA ILE A 119 5.97 -0.46 31.26
C ILE A 119 7.18 -0.77 32.15
N THR A 120 8.33 -0.21 31.84
CA THR A 120 9.59 -0.38 32.60
C THR A 120 10.05 0.94 33.20
N THR A 121 10.61 0.90 34.40
CA THR A 121 11.25 2.06 35.06
C THR A 121 12.65 1.67 35.53
N GLU A 122 13.47 2.65 35.90
CA GLU A 122 14.78 2.42 36.56
C GLU A 122 14.65 1.49 37.79
N THR A 123 13.53 1.58 38.51
CA THR A 123 13.22 0.76 39.69
C THR A 123 12.53 -0.57 39.37
N SER A 124 12.02 -0.73 38.16
CA SER A 124 11.32 -1.94 37.69
C SER A 124 11.69 -2.21 36.23
N PRO A 125 12.97 -2.56 35.97
CA PRO A 125 13.47 -2.77 34.59
C PRO A 125 12.78 -3.95 33.92
N GLU A 126 12.32 -4.93 34.72
CA GLU A 126 11.71 -6.17 34.25
C GLU A 126 10.21 -6.00 33.96
N GLY A 127 9.68 -4.79 34.17
CA GLY A 127 8.26 -4.47 34.05
C GLY A 127 7.46 -4.80 35.30
N GLY A 128 6.21 -5.27 35.14
CA GLY A 128 5.34 -5.68 36.25
C GLY A 128 4.42 -4.60 36.82
N ILE A 129 4.49 -3.38 36.30
CA ILE A 129 3.66 -2.23 36.72
C ILE A 129 2.55 -1.90 35.71
N GLY A 130 2.28 -2.81 34.77
CA GLY A 130 1.25 -2.69 33.74
C GLY A 130 1.80 -2.66 32.31
N ASN A 131 0.89 -2.64 31.35
CA ASN A 131 1.20 -2.60 29.91
C ASN A 131 0.57 -1.36 29.27
N TYR A 132 1.21 -0.82 28.25
CA TYR A 132 0.60 0.17 27.36
C TYR A 132 0.43 -0.40 25.95
N LYS A 133 -0.58 0.09 25.23
CA LYS A 133 -0.99 -0.42 23.92
C LYS A 133 -1.10 0.72 22.92
N PRO A 134 -0.03 1.07 22.20
CA PRO A 134 -0.13 2.00 21.10
C PRO A 134 -1.06 1.46 20.01
N SER A 135 -1.88 2.36 19.44
CA SER A 135 -2.82 2.03 18.37
C SER A 135 -2.82 3.14 17.34
N PHE A 136 -2.55 2.77 16.08
CA PHE A 136 -2.68 3.70 14.95
C PHE A 136 -3.90 3.31 14.11
N LEU A 137 -4.62 4.31 13.61
CA LEU A 137 -5.85 4.16 12.85
C LEU A 137 -5.81 5.07 11.64
N ASN A 138 -6.07 4.48 10.47
CA ASN A 138 -6.26 5.19 9.22
C ASN A 138 -7.67 4.94 8.69
N PHE A 139 -8.43 6.01 8.51
CA PHE A 139 -9.74 6.00 7.88
C PHE A 139 -9.67 6.72 6.54
N SER A 140 -9.84 5.99 5.44
CA SER A 140 -9.75 6.51 4.08
C SER A 140 -11.10 6.50 3.38
N VAL A 141 -11.41 7.56 2.65
CA VAL A 141 -12.53 7.64 1.69
C VAL A 141 -11.97 8.07 0.34
N GLY A 142 -12.40 7.43 -0.74
CA GLY A 142 -11.93 7.75 -2.08
C GLY A 142 -13.00 7.64 -3.15
N LEU A 143 -12.79 8.35 -4.25
CA LEU A 143 -13.62 8.30 -5.44
C LEU A 143 -12.73 8.00 -6.65
N GLY A 144 -13.10 6.97 -7.41
CA GLY A 144 -12.48 6.65 -8.70
C GLY A 144 -13.47 6.83 -9.83
N HIS A 145 -13.04 7.42 -10.95
CA HIS A 145 -13.88 7.66 -12.11
C HIS A 145 -13.15 7.32 -13.41
N SER A 146 -13.88 6.74 -14.37
CA SER A 146 -13.35 6.40 -15.70
C SER A 146 -13.72 7.50 -16.69
N PHE A 147 -12.72 8.24 -17.20
CA PHE A 147 -12.94 9.33 -18.16
C PHE A 147 -13.08 8.82 -19.59
N SER A 148 -12.46 7.68 -19.89
CA SER A 148 -12.57 6.99 -21.16
C SER A 148 -12.45 5.48 -20.94
N LYS A 149 -12.57 4.69 -22.01
CA LYS A 149 -12.33 3.24 -21.96
C LYS A 149 -10.91 2.90 -21.49
N ASN A 150 -9.96 3.80 -21.73
CA ASN A 150 -8.53 3.56 -21.56
C ASN A 150 -7.91 4.41 -20.45
N MET A 151 -8.66 5.31 -19.81
CA MET A 151 -8.15 6.22 -18.80
C MET A 151 -9.11 6.38 -17.62
N SER A 152 -8.58 6.20 -16.42
CA SER A 152 -9.27 6.41 -15.16
C SER A 152 -8.43 7.27 -14.22
N ALA A 153 -9.07 8.05 -13.36
CA ALA A 153 -8.42 8.76 -12.28
C ALA A 153 -9.16 8.54 -10.96
N GLY A 154 -8.53 8.95 -9.88
CA GLY A 154 -9.20 8.97 -8.58
C GLY A 154 -8.52 9.91 -7.61
N VAL A 155 -9.25 10.20 -6.54
CA VAL A 155 -8.77 10.98 -5.40
C VAL A 155 -9.21 10.29 -4.11
N SER A 156 -8.41 10.42 -3.05
CA SER A 156 -8.81 9.97 -1.72
C SER A 156 -8.35 10.93 -0.64
N ALA A 157 -9.04 10.88 0.49
CA ALA A 157 -8.64 11.53 1.73
C ALA A 157 -8.51 10.46 2.82
N THR A 158 -7.47 10.55 3.64
CA THR A 158 -7.20 9.65 4.75
C THR A 158 -7.05 10.47 6.03
N PHE A 159 -7.91 10.22 7.00
CA PHE A 159 -7.70 10.65 8.38
C PHE A 159 -6.77 9.66 9.06
N VAL A 160 -5.72 10.20 9.68
CA VAL A 160 -4.68 9.48 10.40
C VAL A 160 -4.81 9.82 11.87
N SER A 161 -4.78 8.80 12.73
CA SER A 161 -4.75 8.95 14.17
C SER A 161 -3.75 7.99 14.79
N GLU A 162 -2.84 8.54 15.60
CA GLU A 162 -1.91 7.78 16.43
C GLU A 162 -2.24 8.04 17.89
N ALA A 163 -2.35 7.00 18.71
CA ALA A 163 -2.68 7.15 20.12
C ALA A 163 -1.94 6.16 21.03
N ILE A 164 -1.57 6.66 22.20
CA ILE A 164 -1.28 5.89 23.41
C ILE A 164 -2.18 6.43 24.55
N SER A 165 -2.06 5.88 25.76
CA SER A 165 -2.98 6.17 26.87
C SER A 165 -3.19 7.66 27.21
N ASN A 166 -2.18 8.52 27.02
CA ASN A 166 -2.20 9.93 27.40
C ASN A 166 -1.71 10.90 26.30
N ILE A 167 -1.46 10.40 25.10
CA ILE A 167 -0.97 11.19 23.96
C ILE A 167 -1.69 10.75 22.69
N THR A 168 -2.12 11.72 21.91
CA THR A 168 -2.75 11.53 20.60
C THR A 168 -2.11 12.42 19.55
N ALA A 169 -2.11 11.99 18.30
CA ALA A 169 -1.80 12.81 17.14
C ALA A 169 -2.77 12.51 16.01
N SER A 170 -3.07 13.52 15.20
CA SER A 170 -3.94 13.35 14.03
C SER A 170 -3.48 14.19 12.85
N ALA A 171 -3.73 13.68 11.65
CA ALA A 171 -3.44 14.38 10.40
C ALA A 171 -4.45 13.98 9.31
N ILE A 172 -4.51 14.77 8.24
CA ILE A 172 -5.27 14.45 7.03
C ILE A 172 -4.27 14.35 5.88
N ALA A 173 -4.33 13.23 5.16
CA ALA A 173 -3.61 12.95 3.92
C ALA A 173 -4.56 12.94 2.73
N PHE A 174 -4.05 13.28 1.56
CA PHE A 174 -4.71 13.20 0.28
C PHE A 174 -3.87 12.39 -0.71
N ASP A 175 -4.56 11.58 -1.50
CA ASP A 175 -3.98 10.83 -2.60
C ASP A 175 -4.68 11.21 -3.90
N ALA A 176 -3.93 11.21 -5.00
CA ALA A 176 -4.47 11.37 -6.34
C ALA A 176 -3.76 10.39 -7.28
N GLY A 177 -4.47 9.84 -8.25
CA GLY A 177 -3.85 8.91 -9.19
C GLY A 177 -4.56 8.85 -10.53
N VAL A 178 -3.82 8.34 -11.51
CA VAL A 178 -4.29 8.07 -12.87
C VAL A 178 -3.80 6.67 -13.28
N GLN A 179 -4.63 5.95 -14.02
CA GLN A 179 -4.26 4.74 -14.74
C GLN A 179 -4.64 4.89 -16.21
N TYR A 180 -3.74 4.45 -17.08
CA TYR A 180 -3.92 4.39 -18.51
C TYR A 180 -3.68 2.96 -18.99
N THR A 181 -4.55 2.47 -19.87
CA THR A 181 -4.47 1.11 -20.41
C THR A 181 -4.54 1.17 -21.93
N ASN A 182 -3.74 0.38 -22.64
CA ASN A 182 -3.72 0.35 -24.11
C ASN A 182 -3.33 -1.04 -24.65
N GLY A 183 -3.52 -1.27 -25.95
CA GLY A 183 -3.22 -2.53 -26.63
C GLY A 183 -4.47 -3.25 -27.12
N LYS A 184 -4.29 -4.30 -27.94
CA LYS A 184 -5.40 -5.03 -28.56
C LYS A 184 -6.37 -5.65 -27.53
N ARG A 185 -5.85 -6.13 -26.40
CA ARG A 185 -6.62 -6.68 -25.27
C ARG A 185 -6.29 -5.92 -23.98
N ASP A 186 -6.03 -4.62 -24.08
CA ASP A 186 -5.70 -3.77 -22.94
C ASP A 186 -4.45 -4.25 -22.17
N ASN A 187 -3.44 -4.72 -22.90
CA ASN A 187 -2.26 -5.42 -22.36
C ASN A 187 -1.24 -4.50 -21.69
N LEU A 188 -1.13 -3.24 -22.15
CA LEU A 188 -0.17 -2.27 -21.62
C LEU A 188 -0.87 -1.41 -20.56
N HIS A 189 -0.29 -1.33 -19.37
CA HIS A 189 -0.81 -0.50 -18.29
C HIS A 189 0.26 0.47 -17.80
N ILE A 190 -0.14 1.70 -17.55
CA ILE A 190 0.69 2.76 -16.96
C ILE A 190 -0.11 3.38 -15.82
N GLY A 191 0.53 3.61 -14.68
CA GLY A 191 -0.09 4.28 -13.55
C GLY A 191 0.84 5.29 -12.91
N ILE A 192 0.26 6.40 -12.48
CA ILE A 192 0.95 7.42 -11.70
C ILE A 192 0.06 7.75 -10.50
N ALA A 193 0.63 7.76 -9.31
CA ALA A 193 -0.07 8.13 -8.09
C ALA A 193 0.80 9.02 -7.20
N LEU A 194 0.20 10.10 -6.70
CA LEU A 194 0.71 10.89 -5.60
C LEU A 194 -0.01 10.46 -4.32
N ARG A 195 0.75 10.16 -3.27
CA ARG A 195 0.22 9.63 -2.03
C ARG A 195 0.69 10.42 -0.82
N ASN A 196 -0.16 10.42 0.21
CA ASN A 196 0.10 10.94 1.56
C ASN A 196 0.49 12.43 1.57
N ILE A 197 -0.05 13.23 0.65
CA ILE A 197 0.16 14.68 0.65
C ILE A 197 -0.83 15.29 1.65
N GLY A 198 -0.37 15.99 2.67
CA GLY A 198 -1.30 16.43 3.71
C GLY A 198 -0.74 17.31 4.79
N SER A 199 -1.54 17.49 5.84
CA SER A 199 -1.18 18.27 7.03
C SER A 199 -0.07 17.58 7.81
N ASN A 200 0.74 18.35 8.56
CA ASN A 200 1.69 17.75 9.49
C ASN A 200 0.96 17.07 10.67
N LEU A 201 1.50 15.94 11.11
CA LEU A 201 1.15 15.25 12.34
C LEU A 201 1.76 16.00 13.54
N ARG A 202 1.04 16.08 14.65
CA ARG A 202 1.53 16.68 15.88
C ARG A 202 0.96 15.98 17.10
N PHE A 203 1.82 15.62 18.06
CA PHE A 203 1.44 14.93 19.28
C PHE A 203 1.00 15.91 20.36
N SER A 204 -0.12 15.64 21.01
CA SER A 204 -0.62 16.42 22.14
C SER A 204 -1.33 15.52 23.14
N GLY A 205 -1.53 16.02 24.34
CA GLY A 205 -2.15 15.29 25.45
C GLY A 205 -1.44 15.54 26.76
N ASP A 206 -1.96 14.92 27.81
CA ASP A 206 -1.48 15.08 29.19
C ASP A 206 -0.07 14.51 29.40
N GLY A 207 0.38 13.61 28.54
CA GLY A 207 1.76 13.13 28.56
C GLY A 207 2.82 14.21 28.30
N PHE A 208 2.43 15.38 27.79
CA PHE A 208 3.31 16.54 27.64
C PHE A 208 3.13 17.59 28.74
N SER A 209 2.24 17.34 29.70
CA SER A 209 1.96 18.24 30.82
C SER A 209 2.90 17.95 31.98
N PHE A 210 3.48 19.00 32.57
CA PHE A 210 4.32 18.92 33.74
C PHE A 210 4.03 20.09 34.69
N ASN A 211 4.38 19.94 35.96
CA ASN A 211 4.25 21.02 36.93
C ASN A 211 5.40 22.01 36.73
N GLY A 212 5.07 23.19 36.21
CA GLY A 212 5.96 24.33 36.14
C GLY A 212 5.69 25.32 37.26
N THR A 213 6.64 26.20 37.53
CA THR A 213 6.45 27.31 38.46
C THR A 213 6.16 28.58 37.67
N SER A 214 5.23 29.41 38.15
CA SER A 214 4.96 30.72 37.55
C SER A 214 6.21 31.62 37.54
N PRO A 215 6.32 32.59 36.62
CA PRO A 215 7.49 33.48 36.53
C PRO A 215 7.80 34.27 37.80
N ASP A 216 6.79 34.47 38.67
CA ASP A 216 6.89 35.13 39.97
C ASP A 216 7.19 34.16 41.14
N PHE A 217 7.42 32.88 40.84
CA PHE A 217 7.68 31.79 41.79
C PHE A 217 6.59 31.55 42.84
N ALA A 218 5.40 32.13 42.66
CA ALA A 218 4.35 32.13 43.67
C ALA A 218 3.38 30.93 43.56
N LYS A 219 3.26 30.29 42.39
CA LYS A 219 2.28 29.23 42.15
C LYS A 219 2.84 28.11 41.26
N GLN A 220 2.45 26.88 41.56
CA GLN A 220 2.60 25.77 40.62
C GLN A 220 1.49 25.85 39.56
N LEU A 221 1.88 25.70 38.30
CA LEU A 221 0.99 25.70 37.14
C LEU A 221 1.24 24.42 36.35
N THR A 222 0.18 23.83 35.80
CA THR A 222 0.34 22.80 34.77
C THR A 222 0.76 23.48 33.47
N VAL A 223 1.99 23.20 33.03
CA VAL A 223 2.55 23.72 31.78
C VAL A 223 2.63 22.56 30.79
N GLN A 224 2.32 22.84 29.53
CA GLN A 224 2.38 21.83 28.47
C GLN A 224 3.57 22.09 27.55
N SER A 225 4.42 21.08 27.37
CA SER A 225 5.45 21.09 26.34
C SER A 225 4.81 20.94 24.96
N ARG A 226 5.16 21.85 24.05
CA ARG A 226 4.63 21.85 22.68
C ARG A 226 5.51 20.94 21.82
N SER A 227 4.99 19.81 21.39
CA SER A 227 5.69 18.93 20.45
C SER A 227 5.87 19.59 19.08
N GLU A 228 6.91 19.14 18.37
CA GLU A 228 7.24 19.54 17.01
C GLU A 228 6.29 18.90 15.98
N LYS A 229 6.17 19.52 14.81
CA LYS A 229 5.35 19.01 13.72
C LYS A 229 6.15 18.00 12.88
N ALA A 230 5.58 16.84 12.64
CA ALA A 230 6.14 15.83 11.75
C ALA A 230 5.37 15.80 10.42
N SER A 231 6.06 15.88 9.28
CA SER A 231 5.40 15.81 7.98
C SER A 231 4.97 14.39 7.62
N LEU A 232 3.91 14.24 6.83
CA LEU A 232 3.47 12.92 6.36
C LEU A 232 4.43 12.37 5.29
N PRO A 233 4.54 11.04 5.15
CA PRO A 233 5.51 10.40 4.28
C PRO A 233 4.96 10.37 2.85
N SER A 234 5.05 11.51 2.16
CA SER A 234 4.57 11.65 0.79
C SER A 234 5.36 10.79 -0.20
N GLN A 235 4.65 10.26 -1.20
CA GLN A 235 5.22 9.39 -2.23
C GLN A 235 4.73 9.78 -3.62
N LEU A 236 5.62 9.69 -4.60
CA LEU A 236 5.27 9.64 -6.03
C LEU A 236 5.52 8.22 -6.53
N ASN A 237 4.47 7.52 -6.92
CA ASN A 237 4.53 6.18 -7.50
C ASN A 237 4.30 6.25 -9.00
N ILE A 238 5.24 5.72 -9.78
CA ILE A 238 5.13 5.51 -11.22
C ILE A 238 5.26 4.01 -11.46
N ALA A 239 4.28 3.41 -12.13
CA ALA A 239 4.25 1.98 -12.41
C ALA A 239 3.91 1.72 -13.87
N ALA A 240 4.48 0.66 -14.42
CA ALA A 240 4.16 0.14 -15.75
C ALA A 240 4.06 -1.38 -15.70
N SER A 241 3.14 -1.94 -16.47
CA SER A 241 3.04 -3.38 -16.64
C SER A 241 2.59 -3.77 -18.05
N TYR A 242 2.93 -4.99 -18.44
CA TYR A 242 2.51 -5.57 -19.70
C TYR A 242 2.03 -7.01 -19.50
N ASP A 243 0.86 -7.31 -20.07
CA ASP A 243 0.23 -8.62 -20.03
C ASP A 243 0.54 -9.42 -21.30
N PHE A 244 1.17 -10.58 -21.10
CA PHE A 244 1.42 -11.58 -22.12
C PHE A 244 0.37 -12.69 -21.99
N TYR A 245 -0.42 -12.89 -23.05
CA TYR A 245 -1.39 -13.97 -23.14
C TYR A 245 -0.74 -15.17 -23.84
N LEU A 246 -0.33 -16.17 -23.06
CA LEU A 246 0.56 -17.26 -23.53
C LEU A 246 -0.15 -18.24 -24.48
N ASP A 247 -1.48 -18.30 -24.41
CA ASP A 247 -2.34 -19.15 -25.22
C ASP A 247 -3.16 -18.37 -26.25
N GLU A 248 -2.74 -17.15 -26.59
CA GLU A 248 -3.43 -16.29 -27.56
C GLU A 248 -3.59 -16.95 -28.93
N ASN A 249 -2.63 -17.77 -29.37
CA ASN A 249 -2.69 -18.47 -30.66
C ASN A 249 -3.63 -19.70 -30.65
N LYS A 250 -4.11 -20.11 -29.47
CA LYS A 250 -5.00 -21.28 -29.29
C LYS A 250 -6.42 -20.90 -28.90
N ALA A 251 -6.61 -19.69 -28.37
CA ALA A 251 -7.93 -19.11 -28.12
C ALA A 251 -8.49 -18.54 -29.43
N GLY A 252 -9.74 -18.87 -29.77
CA GLY A 252 -10.43 -18.18 -30.88
C GLY A 252 -10.53 -16.67 -30.62
N GLU A 253 -10.80 -15.85 -31.65
CA GLU A 253 -10.88 -14.39 -31.50
C GLU A 253 -11.87 -13.94 -30.40
N SER A 254 -12.88 -14.75 -30.09
CA SER A 254 -13.88 -14.49 -29.05
C SER A 254 -13.60 -15.15 -27.68
N GLU A 255 -12.59 -16.01 -27.56
CA GLU A 255 -12.26 -16.67 -26.29
C GLU A 255 -11.26 -15.86 -25.47
N LYS A 256 -11.48 -15.82 -24.15
CA LYS A 256 -10.51 -15.23 -23.21
C LYS A 256 -9.34 -16.21 -23.04
N PRO A 257 -8.08 -15.77 -23.26
CA PRO A 257 -6.92 -16.59 -22.99
C PRO A 257 -6.92 -17.06 -21.53
N GLN A 258 -6.57 -18.31 -21.31
CA GLN A 258 -6.55 -18.94 -19.99
C GLN A 258 -5.24 -18.66 -19.24
N HIS A 259 -4.17 -18.29 -19.93
CA HIS A 259 -2.85 -18.09 -19.34
C HIS A 259 -2.38 -16.65 -19.54
N ARG A 260 -2.38 -15.86 -18.47
CA ARG A 260 -1.81 -14.50 -18.45
C ARG A 260 -0.52 -14.49 -17.64
N LEU A 261 0.54 -13.94 -18.21
CA LEU A 261 1.77 -13.58 -17.51
C LEU A 261 1.93 -12.07 -17.58
N SER A 262 1.98 -11.40 -16.44
CA SER A 262 2.15 -9.96 -16.35
C SER A 262 3.53 -9.63 -15.83
N ALA A 263 4.30 -8.88 -16.61
CA ALA A 263 5.54 -8.26 -16.15
C ALA A 263 5.25 -6.85 -15.67
N MET A 264 5.81 -6.47 -14.53
CA MET A 264 5.60 -5.13 -13.95
C MET A 264 6.89 -4.55 -13.40
N ALA A 265 6.98 -3.23 -13.47
CA ALA A 265 8.03 -2.44 -12.86
C ALA A 265 7.41 -1.18 -12.23
N SER A 266 7.97 -0.73 -11.13
CA SER A 266 7.54 0.51 -10.48
C SER A 266 8.71 1.21 -9.81
N PHE A 267 8.65 2.54 -9.88
CA PHE A 267 9.53 3.47 -9.19
C PHE A 267 8.69 4.29 -8.21
N VAL A 268 9.08 4.30 -6.94
CA VAL A 268 8.47 5.13 -5.90
C VAL A 268 9.51 6.09 -5.37
N SER A 269 9.32 7.38 -5.65
CA SER A 269 10.09 8.43 -5.00
C SER A 269 9.50 8.75 -3.63
N ASN A 270 10.32 8.67 -2.60
CA ASN A 270 9.93 8.89 -1.22
C ASN A 270 10.51 10.22 -0.71
N ALA A 271 9.68 11.06 -0.09
CA ALA A 271 10.16 12.34 0.44
C ALA A 271 11.08 12.20 1.67
N PHE A 272 10.93 11.12 2.44
CA PHE A 272 11.61 10.89 3.73
C PHE A 272 12.27 9.51 3.87
N ASN A 273 12.22 8.68 2.83
CA ASN A 273 12.85 7.37 2.80
C ASN A 273 13.70 7.24 1.52
N ASN A 274 14.48 6.17 1.43
CA ASN A 274 15.12 5.81 0.17
C ASN A 274 14.06 5.55 -0.91
N ASP A 275 14.39 5.90 -2.15
CA ASP A 275 13.52 5.59 -3.29
C ASP A 275 13.47 4.08 -3.52
N TRP A 276 12.32 3.61 -3.98
CA TRP A 276 12.09 2.20 -4.24
C TRP A 276 12.06 1.95 -5.74
N LEU A 277 12.82 0.97 -6.19
CA LEU A 277 12.73 0.45 -7.55
C LEU A 277 12.38 -1.01 -7.47
N GLY A 278 11.32 -1.45 -8.14
CA GLY A 278 10.96 -2.87 -8.11
C GLY A 278 10.51 -3.41 -9.45
N ALA A 279 10.64 -4.71 -9.58
CA ALA A 279 10.16 -5.50 -10.70
C ALA A 279 9.48 -6.77 -10.19
N GLY A 280 8.48 -7.25 -10.91
CA GLY A 280 7.72 -8.44 -10.53
C GLY A 280 7.05 -9.13 -11.69
N LEU A 281 6.60 -10.36 -11.41
CA LEU A 281 5.84 -11.20 -12.31
C LEU A 281 4.57 -11.67 -11.59
N GLU A 282 3.44 -11.62 -12.29
CA GLU A 282 2.21 -12.30 -11.90
C GLU A 282 1.82 -13.29 -12.99
N TYR A 283 1.64 -14.56 -12.63
CA TYR A 283 1.05 -15.55 -13.51
C TYR A 283 -0.37 -15.85 -13.05
N ALA A 284 -1.34 -15.74 -13.95
CA ALA A 284 -2.74 -16.01 -13.70
C ALA A 284 -3.26 -17.11 -14.64
N PHE A 285 -3.84 -18.15 -14.04
CA PHE A 285 -4.54 -19.22 -14.73
C PHE A 285 -6.05 -19.04 -14.60
N LYS A 286 -6.73 -18.82 -15.73
CA LYS A 286 -8.16 -18.54 -15.87
C LYS A 286 -8.66 -17.38 -15.00
N GLU A 287 -7.76 -16.48 -14.63
CA GLU A 287 -7.97 -15.48 -13.58
C GLU A 287 -8.46 -16.10 -12.25
N LYS A 288 -8.35 -17.41 -12.03
CA LYS A 288 -8.79 -18.07 -10.78
C LYS A 288 -7.62 -18.28 -9.84
N PHE A 289 -6.52 -18.82 -10.38
CA PHE A 289 -5.33 -19.09 -9.61
C PHE A 289 -4.22 -18.14 -10.05
N MET A 290 -3.64 -17.43 -9.10
CA MET A 290 -2.61 -16.43 -9.38
C MET A 290 -1.39 -16.68 -8.49
N LEU A 291 -0.21 -16.67 -9.10
CA LEU A 291 1.08 -16.74 -8.43
C LEU A 291 1.87 -15.48 -8.71
N ARG A 292 2.53 -14.96 -7.69
CA ARG A 292 3.24 -13.68 -7.74
C ARG A 292 4.60 -13.80 -7.09
N ALA A 293 5.58 -13.18 -7.72
CA ALA A 293 6.89 -12.95 -7.16
C ALA A 293 7.38 -11.57 -7.58
N ALA A 294 7.97 -10.84 -6.64
CA ALA A 294 8.54 -9.53 -6.94
C ALA A 294 9.76 -9.25 -6.08
N TYR A 295 10.60 -8.35 -6.59
CA TYR A 295 11.74 -7.80 -5.90
C TYR A 295 11.65 -6.27 -5.86
N ARG A 296 11.87 -5.69 -4.67
CA ARG A 296 11.98 -4.26 -4.43
C ARG A 296 13.38 -3.95 -3.92
N TYR A 297 14.10 -3.16 -4.69
CA TYR A 297 15.39 -2.59 -4.34
C TYR A 297 15.22 -1.24 -3.65
N GLU A 298 16.03 -1.02 -2.61
CA GLU A 298 16.24 0.25 -1.94
C GLU A 298 17.75 0.46 -1.80
N ASN A 299 18.21 1.70 -1.80
CA ASN A 299 19.65 1.98 -1.69
C ASN A 299 20.23 1.36 -0.39
N GLY A 300 21.29 0.55 -0.51
CA GLY A 300 21.93 -0.11 0.63
C GLY A 300 21.20 -1.34 1.20
N ILE A 301 20.16 -1.88 0.52
CA ILE A 301 19.37 -3.01 1.03
C ILE A 301 20.19 -4.29 1.34
N MET A 302 21.31 -4.50 0.63
CA MET A 302 22.20 -5.64 0.86
C MET A 302 23.23 -5.41 1.98
N GLU A 303 23.43 -4.16 2.39
CA GLU A 303 24.41 -3.79 3.40
C GLU A 303 23.72 -3.56 4.75
N LYS A 304 23.88 -4.49 5.71
CA LYS A 304 23.20 -4.43 7.01
C LYS A 304 23.37 -3.09 7.75
N GLN A 305 24.51 -2.43 7.59
CA GLN A 305 24.83 -1.15 8.22
C GLN A 305 24.20 0.06 7.51
N LYS A 306 23.83 -0.06 6.23
CA LYS A 306 23.23 1.02 5.42
C LYS A 306 21.76 0.80 5.11
N SER A 307 21.23 -0.42 5.31
CA SER A 307 19.84 -0.74 5.05
C SER A 307 18.92 0.08 5.95
N THR A 308 18.02 0.83 5.32
CA THR A 308 16.94 1.58 5.99
C THR A 308 15.65 0.78 6.06
N THR A 309 15.67 -0.49 5.68
CA THR A 309 14.49 -1.34 5.52
C THR A 309 14.67 -2.68 6.21
N LEU A 310 13.57 -3.19 6.77
CA LEU A 310 13.53 -4.49 7.44
C LEU A 310 13.41 -5.65 6.44
N TYR A 311 12.97 -5.35 5.21
CA TYR A 311 12.72 -6.35 4.17
C TYR A 311 14.01 -6.80 3.49
N THR A 312 14.02 -8.04 3.01
CA THR A 312 15.12 -8.55 2.14
C THR A 312 14.97 -8.08 0.68
N GLY A 313 13.85 -7.42 0.36
CA GLY A 313 13.49 -7.01 -1.00
C GLY A 313 12.63 -8.03 -1.74
N ILE A 314 12.56 -9.30 -1.32
CA ILE A 314 11.73 -10.32 -1.97
C ILE A 314 10.29 -10.28 -1.44
N SER A 315 9.31 -10.51 -2.31
CA SER A 315 7.92 -10.78 -1.95
C SER A 315 7.35 -11.88 -2.82
N ALA A 316 6.43 -12.66 -2.25
CA ALA A 316 5.68 -13.66 -2.97
C ALA A 316 4.22 -13.67 -2.52
N GLY A 317 3.32 -14.13 -3.38
CA GLY A 317 1.93 -14.28 -3.02
C GLY A 317 1.17 -15.25 -3.92
N VAL A 318 0.06 -15.74 -3.39
CA VAL A 318 -0.88 -16.62 -4.08
C VAL A 318 -2.29 -16.10 -3.87
N SER A 319 -3.12 -16.19 -4.90
CA SER A 319 -4.57 -16.00 -4.77
C SER A 319 -5.31 -17.14 -5.44
N PHE A 320 -6.41 -17.53 -4.82
CA PHE A 320 -7.42 -18.39 -5.40
C PHE A 320 -8.76 -17.65 -5.37
N GLN A 321 -9.37 -17.42 -6.53
CA GLN A 321 -10.72 -16.87 -6.64
C GLN A 321 -11.67 -17.81 -7.36
N THR A 322 -12.91 -17.83 -6.89
CA THR A 322 -13.98 -18.63 -7.45
C THR A 322 -15.30 -17.86 -7.47
N LYS A 323 -16.15 -18.19 -8.43
CA LYS A 323 -17.53 -17.70 -8.48
C LYS A 323 -18.41 -18.66 -7.67
N LEU A 324 -19.32 -18.13 -6.87
CA LEU A 324 -20.24 -18.91 -6.03
C LEU A 324 -21.38 -19.55 -6.84
N SER A 325 -21.58 -19.14 -8.09
CA SER A 325 -22.59 -19.69 -8.99
C SER A 325 -22.12 -19.61 -10.45
N ASN A 326 -22.75 -20.40 -11.32
CA ASN A 326 -22.54 -20.38 -12.77
C ASN A 326 -23.28 -19.23 -13.46
N ALA A 327 -24.11 -18.47 -12.74
CA ALA A 327 -24.79 -17.30 -13.29
C ALA A 327 -23.78 -16.21 -13.71
N GLU A 328 -24.07 -15.48 -14.80
CA GLU A 328 -23.24 -14.36 -15.26
C GLU A 328 -23.03 -13.28 -14.19
N LYS A 329 -24.01 -13.11 -13.30
CA LYS A 329 -23.97 -12.17 -12.17
C LYS A 329 -23.63 -12.85 -10.85
N ALA A 330 -22.89 -13.95 -10.84
CA ALA A 330 -22.51 -14.60 -9.59
C ALA A 330 -21.61 -13.72 -8.71
N HIS A 331 -21.78 -13.85 -7.39
CA HIS A 331 -20.81 -13.40 -6.41
C HIS A 331 -19.49 -14.13 -6.61
N ALA A 332 -18.37 -13.45 -6.37
CA ALA A 332 -17.04 -14.06 -6.38
C ALA A 332 -16.39 -13.91 -5.00
N ILE A 333 -15.62 -14.92 -4.60
CA ILE A 333 -14.81 -14.89 -3.39
C ILE A 333 -13.36 -15.20 -3.76
N ALA A 334 -12.42 -14.48 -3.16
CA ALA A 334 -10.99 -14.65 -3.31
C ALA A 334 -10.35 -14.87 -1.95
N PHE A 335 -9.53 -15.91 -1.85
CA PHE A 335 -8.65 -16.20 -0.73
C PHE A 335 -7.22 -15.92 -1.16
N GLU A 336 -6.51 -15.16 -0.34
CA GLU A 336 -5.21 -14.62 -0.71
C GLU A 336 -4.23 -14.76 0.44
N TYR A 337 -2.97 -15.01 0.07
CA TYR A 337 -1.86 -15.02 1.01
C TYR A 337 -0.64 -14.36 0.39
N ALA A 338 0.07 -13.56 1.18
CA ALA A 338 1.32 -12.95 0.79
C ALA A 338 2.38 -13.07 1.89
N PHE A 339 3.62 -13.20 1.47
CA PHE A 339 4.77 -13.32 2.34
C PHE A 339 5.90 -12.38 1.89
N LYS A 340 6.44 -11.63 2.84
CA LYS A 340 7.58 -10.74 2.65
C LYS A 340 8.64 -11.06 3.72
N PRO A 341 9.72 -11.77 3.38
CA PRO A 341 10.80 -12.04 4.32
C PRO A 341 11.45 -10.74 4.86
N THR A 342 11.88 -10.81 6.12
CA THR A 342 12.54 -9.71 6.84
C THR A 342 13.85 -10.18 7.46
N ASN A 343 14.80 -9.26 7.66
CA ASN A 343 16.10 -9.55 8.24
C ASN A 343 16.10 -9.69 9.77
N ILE A 344 15.02 -9.29 10.45
CA ILE A 344 14.99 -9.17 11.93
C ILE A 344 13.94 -10.03 12.63
N ALA A 345 13.00 -10.61 11.89
CA ALA A 345 11.86 -11.35 12.43
C ALA A 345 11.39 -12.44 11.44
N GLY A 346 10.36 -13.20 11.79
CA GLY A 346 9.81 -14.29 10.98
C GLY A 346 9.14 -13.87 9.66
N GLY A 347 9.34 -12.63 9.21
CA GLY A 347 8.72 -12.07 8.01
C GLY A 347 7.37 -11.40 8.28
N VAL A 348 6.81 -10.86 7.21
CA VAL A 348 5.46 -10.28 7.19
C VAL A 348 4.53 -11.23 6.44
N HIS A 349 3.50 -11.70 7.12
CA HIS A 349 2.48 -12.60 6.58
C HIS A 349 1.18 -11.82 6.45
N VAL A 350 0.57 -11.84 5.27
CA VAL A 350 -0.72 -11.18 5.02
C VAL A 350 -1.71 -12.23 4.56
N LEU A 351 -2.86 -12.29 5.22
CA LEU A 351 -3.99 -13.14 4.86
C LEU A 351 -5.17 -12.24 4.51
N GLY A 352 -5.84 -12.53 3.40
CA GLY A 352 -6.93 -11.71 2.91
C GLY A 352 -8.07 -12.52 2.34
N ILE A 353 -9.27 -11.98 2.52
CA ILE A 353 -10.49 -12.46 1.87
C ILE A 353 -11.13 -11.26 1.19
N LYS A 354 -11.48 -11.41 -0.09
CA LYS A 354 -12.24 -10.43 -0.85
C LYS A 354 -13.49 -11.08 -1.42
N MET A 355 -14.62 -10.39 -1.36
CA MET A 355 -15.86 -10.77 -1.98
C MET A 355 -16.33 -9.67 -2.93
N SER A 356 -16.63 -10.05 -4.17
CA SER A 356 -17.25 -9.17 -5.16
C SER A 356 -18.72 -9.57 -5.30
N LEU A 357 -19.64 -8.66 -5.01
CA LEU A 357 -21.07 -8.93 -4.96
C LEU A 357 -21.75 -8.81 -6.33
N ALA A 358 -22.76 -9.64 -6.53
CA ALA A 358 -23.72 -9.54 -7.63
C ALA A 358 -24.52 -8.23 -7.56
N LYS A 359 -24.90 -7.67 -8.71
CA LYS A 359 -25.85 -6.56 -8.79
C LYS A 359 -27.24 -7.11 -8.47
N GLN A 360 -27.90 -6.63 -7.41
CA GLN A 360 -29.34 -6.83 -7.23
C GLN A 360 -30.06 -6.06 -8.36
N SER A 361 -30.97 -6.72 -9.08
CA SER A 361 -31.85 -6.00 -10.01
C SER A 361 -32.82 -5.18 -9.18
N ASN A 362 -32.73 -3.86 -9.30
CA ASN A 362 -33.89 -3.00 -9.05
C ASN A 362 -34.75 -2.99 -10.30
#